data_AF-A0A699YX38-F1
#
_entry.id   AF-A0A699YX38-F1
#
_cell.length_a   1.000
_cell.length_b   1.000
_cell.length_c   1.000
_cell.angle_alpha   90.00
_cell.angle_beta   90.00
_cell.angle_gamma   90.00
#
_symmetry.space_group_name_H-M   'P 1'
#
loop_
_entity.id
_entity.type
_entity.pdbx_description
1 polymer ?
#
loop_
_entity_poly.entity_id
_entity_poly.type
_entity_poly.pdbx_seq_one_letter_code
_entity_poly.pdbx_strand_id
1 'polypeptide(L)'
;MECRWRNILTPAYLRRWCDLRKVFASKLKPAGNLKASVETVGLTWQGRAHSGLDDARNTANLALYLMRERGVVMRQSGAFGDAPAVAGQLRLRQSSLSSFVVSSDKQAKGAARWGGQCHCGVPAALRVTKKPGVNNGRSFFSCGRWRVISSAQRRSHCDFFQWAEAPGQGQGAVLAAAHHDALQWPGPELTDAQDLE
;
A
#
# COMPACT_ATOMS: atom_id res chain seq x y z
N MET A 1 -3.85 6.50 -21.27
CA MET A 1 -3.45 7.33 -22.43
C MET A 1 -2.45 8.41 -22.05
N GLU A 2 -2.62 9.13 -20.94
CA GLU A 2 -1.66 10.17 -20.50
C GLU A 2 -0.21 9.69 -20.32
N CYS A 3 0.00 8.53 -19.67
CA CYS A 3 1.34 7.99 -19.47
C CYS A 3 2.07 7.70 -20.80
N ARG A 4 1.35 7.18 -21.79
CA ARG A 4 1.89 6.91 -23.13
C ARG A 4 2.27 8.21 -23.83
N TRP A 5 1.43 9.24 -23.73
CA TRP A 5 1.70 10.55 -24.34
C TRP A 5 2.92 11.23 -23.74
N ARG A 6 3.09 11.14 -22.42
CA ARG A 6 4.26 11.69 -21.71
C ARG A 6 5.48 10.78 -21.73
N ASN A 7 5.44 9.66 -22.45
CA ASN A 7 6.49 8.65 -22.48
C ASN A 7 6.96 8.20 -21.08
N ILE A 8 6.02 8.07 -20.14
CA ILE A 8 6.27 7.55 -18.81
C ILE A 8 5.67 6.15 -18.68
N LEU A 9 6.39 5.25 -18.02
CA LEU A 9 5.88 3.91 -17.74
C LEU A 9 4.66 4.02 -16.81
N THR A 10 3.54 3.40 -17.20
CA THR A 10 2.35 3.34 -16.34
C THR A 10 2.69 2.59 -15.05
N PRO A 11 2.61 3.24 -13.88
CA PRO A 11 2.92 2.59 -12.61
C PRO A 11 1.99 1.40 -12.36
N ALA A 12 2.53 0.30 -11.81
CA ALA A 12 1.78 -0.94 -11.58
C ALA A 12 0.56 -0.75 -10.66
N TYR A 13 0.62 0.19 -9.71
CA TYR A 13 -0.50 0.48 -8.81
C TYR A 13 -1.67 1.17 -9.51
N LEU A 14 -1.47 1.85 -10.65
CA LEU A 14 -2.56 2.43 -11.46
C LEU A 14 -3.22 1.42 -12.40
N ARG A 15 -2.72 0.18 -12.44
CA ARG A 15 -3.27 -0.87 -13.30
C ARG A 15 -4.47 -1.58 -12.71
N ARG A 16 -4.80 -1.34 -11.44
CA ARG A 16 -5.92 -1.99 -10.73
C ARG A 16 -6.60 -0.96 -9.84
N TRP A 17 -7.92 -1.00 -9.74
CA TRP A 17 -8.69 -0.04 -8.94
C TRP A 17 -9.98 -0.64 -8.40
N CYS A 18 -10.59 0.06 -7.44
CA CYS A 18 -11.97 -0.14 -7.02
C CYS A 18 -12.85 0.81 -7.84
N ASP A 19 -13.68 0.26 -8.72
CA ASP A 19 -14.69 0.99 -9.47
C ASP A 19 -15.93 1.20 -8.60
N LEU A 20 -16.04 2.40 -8.04
CA LEU A 20 -17.14 2.76 -7.14
C LEU A 20 -18.50 2.74 -7.83
N ARG A 21 -18.56 2.95 -9.16
CA ARG A 21 -19.85 2.90 -9.89
C ARG A 21 -20.37 1.46 -9.94
N LYS A 22 -19.50 0.49 -10.20
CA LYS A 22 -19.86 -0.93 -10.15
C LYS A 22 -20.27 -1.35 -8.74
N VAL A 23 -19.52 -0.91 -7.73
CA VAL A 23 -19.82 -1.20 -6.32
C VAL A 23 -21.17 -0.61 -5.93
N PHE A 24 -21.44 0.65 -6.29
CA PHE A 24 -22.71 1.31 -6.03
C PHE A 24 -23.87 0.57 -6.71
N ALA A 25 -23.74 0.24 -8.00
CA ALA A 25 -24.75 -0.49 -8.76
C ALA A 25 -25.03 -1.90 -8.22
N SER A 26 -24.10 -2.50 -7.46
CA SER A 26 -24.31 -3.82 -6.84
C SER A 26 -25.23 -3.79 -5.62
N LYS A 27 -25.40 -2.63 -4.97
CA LYS A 27 -26.20 -2.46 -3.75
C LYS A 27 -27.39 -1.52 -3.92
N LEU A 28 -27.31 -0.62 -4.89
CA LEU A 28 -28.26 0.46 -5.12
C LEU A 28 -28.57 0.55 -6.61
N LYS A 29 -29.67 1.21 -6.95
CA LYS A 29 -30.02 1.45 -8.36
C LYS A 29 -28.92 2.33 -8.99
N PRO A 30 -28.37 1.95 -10.15
CA PRO A 30 -27.34 2.73 -10.81
C PRO A 30 -27.85 4.14 -11.12
N ALA A 31 -27.07 5.14 -10.70
CA ALA A 31 -27.33 6.53 -11.00
C ALA A 31 -26.43 6.98 -12.16
N GLY A 32 -26.93 7.91 -12.99
CA GLY A 32 -26.22 8.32 -14.21
C GLY A 32 -24.85 8.96 -13.95
N ASN A 33 -24.77 9.82 -12.93
CA ASN A 33 -23.55 10.54 -12.58
C ASN A 33 -23.26 10.50 -11.06
N LEU A 34 -22.09 10.99 -10.67
CA LEU A 34 -21.65 10.99 -9.28
C LEU A 34 -22.60 11.78 -8.38
N LYS A 35 -23.01 12.98 -8.81
CA LYS A 35 -23.93 13.83 -8.05
C LYS A 35 -25.26 13.13 -7.75
N ALA A 36 -25.87 12.53 -8.78
CA ALA A 36 -27.06 11.73 -8.63
C ALA A 36 -26.85 10.53 -7.69
N SER A 37 -25.67 9.89 -7.72
CA SER A 37 -25.35 8.79 -6.81
C SER A 37 -25.28 9.25 -5.34
N VAL A 38 -24.70 10.43 -5.10
CA VAL A 38 -24.59 11.07 -3.78
C VAL A 38 -25.97 11.47 -3.26
N GLU A 39 -26.79 12.11 -4.10
CA GLU A 39 -28.14 12.55 -3.73
C GLU A 39 -29.09 11.34 -3.50
N THR A 40 -28.93 10.26 -4.27
CA THR A 40 -29.72 9.03 -4.11
C THR A 40 -29.55 8.37 -2.74
N VAL A 41 -28.39 8.53 -2.10
CA VAL A 41 -28.13 8.00 -0.75
C VAL A 41 -28.48 9.00 0.36
N GLY A 42 -29.04 10.16 0.01
CA GLY A 42 -29.41 11.21 0.95
C GLY A 42 -28.22 12.05 1.43
N LEU A 43 -27.07 11.98 0.76
CA LEU A 43 -25.92 12.85 1.05
C LEU A 43 -26.04 14.16 0.27
N THR A 44 -25.58 15.25 0.88
CA THR A 44 -25.53 16.57 0.23
C THR A 44 -24.29 16.71 -0.63
N TRP A 45 -24.44 17.19 -1.86
CA TRP A 45 -23.33 17.50 -2.75
C TRP A 45 -22.46 18.64 -2.20
N GLN A 46 -21.14 18.44 -2.18
CA GLN A 46 -20.18 19.45 -1.70
C GLN A 46 -19.40 20.06 -2.86
N GLY A 47 -19.29 21.40 -2.89
CA GLY A 47 -18.46 22.12 -3.86
C GLY A 47 -19.03 22.15 -5.28
N ARG A 48 -18.15 22.35 -6.28
CA ARG A 48 -18.56 22.53 -7.68
C ARG A 48 -18.45 21.21 -8.45
N ALA A 49 -19.48 20.88 -9.24
CA ALA A 49 -19.41 19.74 -10.17
C ALA A 49 -18.26 19.93 -11.19
N HIS A 50 -17.57 18.83 -11.50
CA HIS A 50 -16.41 18.82 -12.41
C HIS A 50 -15.14 19.50 -11.85
N SER A 51 -15.12 19.82 -10.56
CA SER A 51 -13.90 20.15 -9.84
C SER A 51 -13.27 18.86 -9.34
N GLY A 52 -12.06 18.51 -9.79
CA GLY A 52 -11.43 17.24 -9.44
C GLY A 52 -11.26 17.02 -7.94
N LEU A 53 -11.06 18.09 -7.15
CA LEU A 53 -10.94 18.02 -5.70
C LEU A 53 -12.30 17.77 -5.03
N ASP A 54 -13.34 18.48 -5.47
CA ASP A 54 -14.68 18.32 -4.91
C ASP A 54 -15.28 16.96 -5.30
N ASP A 55 -15.08 16.54 -6.54
CA ASP A 55 -15.50 15.22 -7.02
C ASP A 55 -14.79 14.11 -6.22
N ALA A 56 -13.51 14.27 -5.89
CA ALA A 56 -12.79 13.32 -5.04
C ALA A 56 -13.36 13.25 -3.61
N ARG A 57 -13.71 14.41 -3.02
CA ARG A 57 -14.33 14.47 -1.68
C ARG A 57 -15.69 13.78 -1.68
N ASN A 58 -16.55 14.08 -2.65
CA ASN A 58 -17.87 13.46 -2.78
C ASN A 58 -17.75 11.94 -3.04
N THR A 59 -16.78 11.52 -3.86
CA THR A 59 -16.47 10.11 -4.10
C THR A 59 -16.07 9.40 -2.79
N ALA A 60 -15.23 10.03 -1.97
CA ALA A 60 -14.80 9.47 -0.69
C ALA A 60 -15.97 9.34 0.30
N ASN A 61 -16.83 10.36 0.43
CA ASN A 61 -18.01 10.32 1.28
C ASN A 61 -18.99 9.22 0.86
N LEU A 62 -19.23 9.08 -0.44
CA LEU A 62 -20.06 8.01 -0.98
C LEU A 62 -19.47 6.63 -0.68
N ALA A 63 -18.15 6.47 -0.82
CA ALA A 63 -17.47 5.22 -0.48
C ALA A 63 -17.61 4.87 1.02
N LEU A 64 -17.45 5.86 1.90
CA LEU A 64 -17.65 5.69 3.34
C LEU A 64 -19.07 5.28 3.69
N TYR A 65 -20.08 5.91 3.07
CA TYR A 65 -21.48 5.53 3.24
C TYR A 65 -21.72 4.07 2.82
N LEU A 66 -21.21 3.66 1.67
CA LEU A 66 -21.35 2.27 1.21
C LEU A 66 -20.71 1.28 2.18
N MET A 67 -19.56 1.61 2.76
CA MET A 67 -18.88 0.75 3.72
C MET A 67 -19.63 0.66 5.05
N ARG A 68 -20.03 1.79 5.63
CA ARG A 68 -20.63 1.85 6.97
C ARG A 68 -22.11 1.47 6.96
N GLU A 69 -22.88 2.09 6.08
CA GLU A 69 -24.35 1.97 6.08
C GLU A 69 -24.85 0.78 5.24
N ARG A 70 -24.06 0.34 4.24
CA ARG A 70 -24.44 -0.77 3.35
C ARG A 70 -23.57 -2.02 3.53
N GLY A 71 -22.62 -2.02 4.47
CA GLY A 71 -21.75 -3.16 4.78
C GLY A 71 -20.88 -3.61 3.59
N VAL A 72 -20.54 -2.69 2.68
CA VAL A 72 -19.72 -3.02 1.51
C VAL A 72 -18.26 -3.16 1.89
N VAL A 73 -17.65 -4.27 1.51
CA VAL A 73 -16.19 -4.44 1.57
C VAL A 73 -15.57 -3.98 0.25
N MET A 74 -14.80 -2.89 0.29
CA MET A 74 -14.10 -2.37 -0.89
C MET A 74 -13.02 -3.35 -1.36
N ARG A 75 -13.13 -3.80 -2.60
CA ARG A 75 -12.17 -4.72 -3.26
C ARG A 75 -11.87 -4.23 -4.68
N GLN A 76 -10.79 -4.76 -5.26
CA GLN A 76 -10.49 -4.49 -6.68
C GLN A 76 -11.63 -4.99 -7.57
N SER A 77 -12.14 -4.12 -8.44
CA SER A 77 -13.23 -4.41 -9.38
C SER A 77 -12.95 -3.95 -10.82
N GLY A 78 -11.75 -3.40 -11.07
CA GLY A 78 -11.25 -3.04 -12.38
C GLY A 78 -9.73 -3.21 -12.49
N ALA A 79 -9.26 -3.52 -13.70
CA ALA A 79 -7.85 -3.61 -14.05
C ALA A 79 -7.60 -3.29 -15.54
N PHE A 80 -6.40 -2.82 -15.88
CA PHE A 80 -5.94 -2.60 -17.26
C PHE A 80 -5.14 -3.80 -17.79
N GLY A 81 -5.70 -4.53 -18.76
CA GLY A 81 -5.13 -5.75 -19.35
C GLY A 81 -5.03 -6.87 -18.31
N ASP A 82 -5.01 -8.13 -18.73
CA ASP A 82 -4.78 -9.24 -17.81
C ASP A 82 -3.49 -8.99 -17.03
N ALA A 83 -3.62 -8.54 -15.78
CA ALA A 83 -2.56 -8.74 -14.82
C ALA A 83 -2.40 -10.26 -14.79
N PRO A 84 -1.22 -10.83 -15.08
CA PRO A 84 -1.05 -12.26 -14.95
C PRO A 84 -1.48 -12.58 -13.53
N ALA A 85 -2.52 -13.41 -13.42
CA ALA A 85 -2.94 -13.95 -12.16
C ALA A 85 -1.68 -14.59 -11.57
N VAL A 86 -1.10 -13.97 -10.55
CA VAL A 86 -0.15 -14.63 -9.67
C VAL A 86 -0.95 -15.58 -8.77
N ALA A 87 -1.71 -16.46 -9.41
CA ALA A 87 -2.19 -17.71 -8.86
C ALA A 87 -1.15 -18.73 -9.29
N GLY A 88 -0.40 -19.25 -8.32
CA GLY A 88 0.65 -20.21 -8.56
C GLY A 88 0.13 -21.41 -9.34
N GLN A 89 0.83 -21.75 -10.41
CA GLN A 89 1.14 -23.15 -10.70
C GLN A 89 2.39 -23.21 -11.56
N LEU A 90 3.42 -23.78 -10.96
CA LEU A 90 4.61 -24.26 -11.63
C LEU A 90 4.17 -25.19 -12.78
N ARG A 91 4.44 -24.83 -14.02
CA ARG A 91 4.69 -25.83 -15.06
C ARG A 91 5.97 -25.45 -15.78
N LEU A 92 7.05 -26.17 -15.45
CA LEU A 92 8.16 -26.32 -16.37
C LEU A 92 7.62 -26.87 -17.69
N ARG A 93 7.84 -26.16 -18.79
CA ARG A 93 8.12 -26.80 -20.07
C ARG A 93 9.34 -26.13 -20.67
N GLN A 94 10.42 -26.90 -20.69
CA GLN A 94 11.57 -26.70 -21.56
C GLN A 94 11.07 -26.61 -23.00
N SER A 95 11.58 -25.66 -23.79
CA SER A 95 12.58 -25.95 -24.84
C SER A 95 12.86 -24.75 -25.75
N SER A 96 14.17 -24.57 -26.00
CA SER A 96 14.83 -24.02 -27.18
C SER A 96 14.94 -22.49 -27.41
N LEU A 97 16.18 -22.00 -27.16
CA LEU A 97 17.05 -21.05 -27.91
C LEU A 97 16.42 -19.73 -28.43
N SER A 98 16.98 -18.53 -28.23
CA SER A 98 18.37 -18.14 -28.52
C SER A 98 18.75 -16.77 -27.93
N SER A 99 19.98 -16.70 -27.41
CA SER A 99 20.94 -15.58 -27.49
C SER A 99 20.49 -14.16 -27.18
N PHE A 100 20.58 -13.76 -25.91
CA PHE A 100 21.10 -12.44 -25.56
C PHE A 100 22.10 -12.59 -24.42
N VAL A 101 23.37 -12.36 -24.76
CA VAL A 101 24.45 -12.22 -23.81
C VAL A 101 24.25 -10.90 -23.06
N VAL A 102 24.10 -10.96 -21.73
CA VAL A 102 24.35 -9.82 -20.86
C VAL A 102 25.35 -10.26 -19.82
N SER A 103 26.45 -9.50 -19.83
CA SER A 103 27.69 -9.69 -19.11
C SER A 103 27.55 -9.98 -17.62
N SER A 104 28.50 -10.79 -17.17
CA SER A 104 28.91 -11.04 -15.80
C SER A 104 28.79 -9.82 -14.90
N ASP A 105 28.02 -9.96 -13.82
CA ASP A 105 28.27 -9.20 -12.60
C ASP A 105 28.48 -10.15 -11.42
N LYS A 106 29.51 -9.80 -10.66
CA LYS A 106 30.28 -10.67 -9.79
C LYS A 106 29.46 -11.26 -8.66
N GLN A 107 29.69 -12.55 -8.44
CA GLN A 107 29.21 -13.36 -7.33
C GLN A 107 29.55 -12.73 -5.97
N ALA A 108 28.55 -12.17 -5.29
CA ALA A 108 28.64 -11.83 -3.87
C ALA A 108 28.07 -12.97 -3.03
N LYS A 109 28.96 -13.54 -2.21
CA LYS A 109 28.76 -14.71 -1.37
C LYS A 109 27.73 -14.47 -0.26
N GLY A 110 26.86 -15.46 -0.04
CA GLY A 110 26.48 -15.93 1.31
C GLY A 110 25.69 -15.01 2.24
N ALA A 111 24.95 -14.01 1.75
CA ALA A 111 24.07 -13.19 2.59
C ALA A 111 22.66 -13.80 2.66
N ALA A 112 22.10 -13.92 3.87
CA ALA A 112 20.73 -14.36 4.11
C ALA A 112 19.75 -13.70 3.12
N ARG A 113 19.08 -14.53 2.31
CA ARG A 113 18.16 -14.04 1.28
C ARG A 113 16.91 -13.52 1.97
N TRP A 114 16.64 -12.22 1.84
CA TRP A 114 15.31 -11.68 2.12
C TRP A 114 14.29 -12.40 1.22
N GLY A 115 13.37 -13.15 1.81
CA GLY A 115 12.38 -13.94 1.07
C GLY A 115 11.27 -13.11 0.41
N GLY A 116 11.28 -11.79 0.58
CA GLY A 116 10.24 -10.87 0.10
C GLY A 116 10.75 -9.76 -0.83
N GLN A 117 9.86 -8.84 -1.17
CA GLN A 117 10.14 -7.62 -1.94
C GLN A 117 9.95 -6.39 -1.03
N CYS A 118 10.64 -5.28 -1.28
CA CYS A 118 10.32 -3.99 -0.64
C CYS A 118 8.89 -3.54 -1.02
N HIS A 119 8.38 -2.47 -0.39
CA HIS A 119 7.15 -1.77 -0.83
C HIS A 119 7.18 -1.34 -2.32
N CYS A 120 8.39 -1.24 -2.89
CA CYS A 120 8.66 -0.86 -4.26
C CYS A 120 8.84 -2.02 -5.26
N GLY A 121 8.71 -3.28 -4.84
CA GLY A 121 8.89 -4.47 -5.69
C GLY A 121 10.34 -4.85 -6.02
N VAL A 122 11.33 -4.07 -5.56
CA VAL A 122 12.76 -4.33 -5.72
C VAL A 122 13.27 -5.27 -4.61
N PRO A 123 14.27 -6.14 -4.88
CA PRO A 123 14.93 -6.91 -3.83
C PRO A 123 15.52 -6.00 -2.76
N ALA A 124 15.26 -6.34 -1.49
CA ALA A 124 15.90 -5.65 -0.38
C ALA A 124 17.38 -6.04 -0.29
N ALA A 125 18.23 -5.06 -0.01
CA ALA A 125 19.65 -5.26 0.24
C ALA A 125 19.89 -5.50 1.74
N LEU A 126 20.69 -6.51 2.08
CA LEU A 126 21.20 -6.72 3.44
C LEU A 126 22.30 -5.69 3.73
N ARG A 127 22.22 -5.03 4.88
CA ARG A 127 23.15 -4.01 5.37
C ARG A 127 23.47 -4.30 6.83
N VAL A 128 24.61 -3.81 7.31
CA VAL A 128 25.05 -3.97 8.71
C VAL A 128 25.20 -2.60 9.34
N THR A 129 24.73 -2.46 10.57
CA THR A 129 24.90 -1.24 11.37
C THR A 129 26.36 -1.07 11.76
N LYS A 130 27.03 -0.08 11.15
CA LYS A 130 28.43 0.25 11.47
C LYS A 130 28.57 1.26 12.62
N LYS A 131 27.48 1.92 13.01
CA LYS A 131 27.50 2.92 14.09
C LYS A 131 27.76 2.21 15.42
N PRO A 132 28.69 2.70 16.26
CA PRO A 132 28.93 2.12 17.59
C PRO A 132 27.66 2.27 18.45
N GLY A 133 27.29 1.23 19.17
CA GLY A 133 26.09 1.18 20.01
C GLY A 133 25.45 -0.22 20.06
N VAL A 134 24.29 -0.33 20.72
CA VAL A 134 23.58 -1.61 20.96
C VAL A 134 23.26 -2.39 19.68
N ASN A 135 23.15 -1.70 18.55
CA ASN A 135 22.86 -2.32 17.26
C ASN A 135 24.10 -2.52 16.38
N ASN A 136 25.30 -2.20 16.88
CA ASN A 136 26.55 -2.39 16.13
C ASN A 136 26.71 -3.84 15.70
N GLY A 137 27.02 -4.07 14.43
CA GLY A 137 27.15 -5.43 13.88
C GLY A 137 25.83 -6.12 13.55
N ARG A 138 24.66 -5.58 13.95
CA ARG A 138 23.35 -6.15 13.57
C ARG A 138 23.05 -5.91 12.10
N SER A 139 22.50 -6.93 11.45
CA SER A 139 22.14 -6.89 10.03
C SER A 139 20.67 -6.53 9.82
N PHE A 140 20.36 -5.71 8.82
CA PHE A 140 19.02 -5.28 8.44
C PHE A 140 18.85 -5.27 6.91
N PHE A 141 17.64 -5.53 6.46
CA PHE A 141 17.21 -5.37 5.08
C PHE A 141 16.65 -3.97 4.86
N SER A 142 16.98 -3.37 3.72
CA SER A 142 16.39 -2.09 3.29
C SER A 142 16.36 -2.01 1.77
N CYS A 143 15.60 -1.05 1.21
CA CYS A 143 15.44 -0.94 -0.25
C CYS A 143 16.80 -0.99 -0.99
N GLY A 144 16.91 -1.87 -1.99
CA GLY A 144 18.11 -2.01 -2.82
C GLY A 144 18.34 -0.82 -3.76
N ARG A 145 17.32 0.01 -3.99
CA ARG A 145 17.41 1.24 -4.79
C ARG A 145 17.72 2.44 -3.90
N TRP A 146 18.99 2.59 -3.51
CA TRP A 146 19.49 3.72 -2.70
C TRP A 146 19.98 4.94 -3.52
N ARG A 147 19.81 4.97 -4.86
CA ARG A 147 20.32 6.10 -5.63
C ARG A 147 19.46 7.37 -5.48
N VAL A 148 20.03 8.29 -4.71
CA VAL A 148 20.04 9.76 -4.78
C VAL A 148 18.96 10.39 -5.66
N ILE A 149 18.14 11.18 -4.99
CA ILE A 149 17.06 12.03 -5.50
C ILE A 149 17.66 13.01 -6.52
N SER A 150 17.31 12.92 -7.80
CA SER A 150 17.33 14.12 -8.63
C SER A 150 16.26 15.05 -8.04
N SER A 151 16.66 16.27 -7.71
CA SER A 151 15.93 17.26 -6.90
C SER A 151 14.52 17.64 -7.42
N ALA A 152 14.10 17.10 -8.58
CA ALA A 152 12.75 17.22 -9.12
C ALA A 152 11.75 16.18 -8.59
N GLN A 153 12.18 15.09 -7.93
CA GLN A 153 11.32 13.97 -7.49
C GLN A 153 11.35 13.81 -5.96
N ARG A 154 10.84 14.79 -5.21
CA ARG A 154 10.81 14.75 -3.74
C ARG A 154 9.63 13.93 -3.15
N ARG A 155 9.11 12.91 -3.84
CA ARG A 155 8.06 12.02 -3.29
C ARG A 155 8.26 10.56 -3.67
N SER A 156 8.45 9.75 -2.63
CA SER A 156 8.57 8.29 -2.53
C SER A 156 9.96 7.68 -2.82
N HIS A 157 10.93 7.99 -1.96
CA HIS A 157 11.96 6.98 -1.66
C HIS A 157 11.27 5.83 -0.91
N CYS A 158 11.55 4.58 -1.28
CA CYS A 158 11.01 3.43 -0.54
C CYS A 158 11.66 3.36 0.84
N ASP A 159 10.83 3.51 1.87
CA ASP A 159 11.19 3.52 3.29
C ASP A 159 11.28 2.11 3.92
N PHE A 160 11.27 1.05 3.08
CA PHE A 160 11.34 -0.32 3.56
C PHE A 160 12.59 -0.57 4.42
N PHE A 161 12.37 -1.07 5.64
CA PHE A 161 13.37 -1.45 6.63
C PHE A 161 12.89 -2.65 7.44
N GLN A 162 13.75 -3.65 7.64
CA GLN A 162 13.47 -4.80 8.52
C GLN A 162 14.75 -5.41 9.08
N TRP A 163 14.77 -5.85 10.33
CA TRP A 163 15.92 -6.56 10.89
C TRP A 163 16.06 -7.96 10.28
N ALA A 164 17.30 -8.36 9.96
CA ALA A 164 17.61 -9.71 9.53
C ALA A 164 17.77 -10.56 10.79
N GLU A 165 16.69 -11.17 11.27
CA GLU A 165 16.77 -12.15 12.35
C GLU A 165 17.47 -13.42 11.83
N ALA A 166 18.33 -14.01 12.67
CA ALA A 166 19.06 -15.23 12.32
C ALA A 166 18.15 -16.46 12.48
N PRO A 167 18.29 -17.50 11.64
CA PRO A 167 17.67 -18.78 11.91
C PRO A 167 18.40 -19.45 13.09
N GLY A 168 17.76 -19.43 14.27
CA GLY A 168 18.03 -20.34 15.38
C GLY A 168 18.96 -19.81 16.49
N GLN A 169 18.37 -19.31 17.57
CA GLN A 169 18.82 -19.59 18.94
C GLN A 169 17.60 -19.57 19.86
N GLY A 170 17.40 -20.68 20.57
CA GLY A 170 16.17 -21.05 21.27
C GLY A 170 16.00 -20.46 22.67
N GLN A 171 14.92 -20.95 23.28
CA GLN A 171 14.24 -20.57 24.51
C GLN A 171 15.11 -20.59 25.78
N GLY A 172 14.73 -19.78 26.77
CA GLY A 172 15.17 -19.87 28.17
C GLY A 172 14.59 -18.74 29.02
N ALA A 173 13.50 -19.02 29.74
CA ALA A 173 12.71 -18.11 30.57
C ALA A 173 13.41 -17.68 31.88
N VAL A 174 13.06 -16.50 32.44
CA VAL A 174 12.45 -16.35 33.77
C VAL A 174 11.89 -14.92 34.01
N LEU A 175 10.58 -14.88 34.26
CA LEU A 175 9.74 -14.01 35.11
C LEU A 175 10.28 -12.68 35.66
N ALA A 176 9.54 -11.59 35.43
CA ALA A 176 8.84 -10.87 36.51
C ALA A 176 7.82 -9.87 35.92
N ALA A 177 6.68 -9.78 36.60
CA ALA A 177 5.46 -9.08 36.22
C ALA A 177 5.56 -7.54 36.26
N ALA A 178 4.74 -6.88 35.44
CA ALA A 178 4.09 -5.61 35.80
C ALA A 178 2.92 -5.30 34.86
N HIS A 179 1.72 -5.57 35.38
CA HIS A 179 0.42 -4.92 35.25
C HIS A 179 -0.13 -4.40 33.89
N HIS A 180 -1.45 -4.56 33.81
CA HIS A 180 -2.38 -4.08 32.81
C HIS A 180 -2.24 -2.57 32.59
N ASP A 181 -2.36 -2.10 31.36
CA ASP A 181 -3.34 -1.04 31.12
C ASP A 181 -3.82 -0.99 29.67
N ALA A 182 -5.14 -0.85 29.57
CA ALA A 182 -5.88 -0.76 28.33
C ALA A 182 -5.60 0.58 27.67
N LEU A 183 -5.29 0.58 26.37
CA LEU A 183 -5.36 1.80 25.56
C LEU A 183 -6.84 2.11 25.29
N GLN A 184 -7.49 2.67 26.31
CA GLN A 184 -8.75 3.38 26.26
C GLN A 184 -8.58 4.58 25.31
N TRP A 185 -9.40 4.65 24.27
CA TRP A 185 -9.51 5.81 23.38
C TRP A 185 -10.36 6.89 24.08
N PRO A 186 -9.83 8.07 24.43
CA PRO A 186 -10.65 9.14 24.95
C PRO A 186 -11.38 9.80 23.78
N GLY A 187 -12.70 9.60 23.72
CA GLY A 187 -13.59 10.44 22.91
C GLY A 187 -13.63 11.87 23.47
N PRO A 188 -13.98 12.88 22.66
CA PRO A 188 -14.13 14.24 23.15
C PRO A 188 -15.38 14.36 24.06
N GLU A 189 -15.17 14.77 25.30
CA GLU A 189 -16.21 15.19 26.26
C GLU A 189 -17.03 16.34 25.66
N LEU A 190 -18.36 16.16 25.64
CA LEU A 190 -19.30 17.28 25.58
C LEU A 190 -19.18 18.02 26.91
N THR A 191 -18.63 19.23 26.89
CA THR A 191 -18.81 20.17 28.00
C THR A 191 -20.20 20.81 27.86
N ASP A 192 -21.05 20.53 28.84
CA ASP A 192 -22.32 21.19 29.10
C ASP A 192 -22.13 22.71 29.11
N ALA A 193 -22.92 23.40 28.29
CA ALA A 193 -23.13 24.84 28.40
C ALA A 193 -24.04 25.06 29.61
N GLN A 194 -23.52 25.81 30.58
CA GLN A 194 -24.20 26.16 31.80
C GLN A 194 -25.40 27.08 31.51
N ASP A 195 -26.58 26.65 31.94
CA ASP A 195 -27.65 27.52 32.41
C ASP A 195 -27.20 28.21 33.70
N LEU A 196 -27.11 29.54 33.70
CA LEU A 196 -27.27 30.39 34.88
C LEU A 196 -27.86 31.74 34.43
N GLU A 197 -29.10 31.95 34.90
CA GLU A 197 -29.86 33.18 35.19
C GLU A 197 -29.53 34.52 34.48
#